data_AF-A0A8S1S7K3-F1
#
_entry.id   AF-A0A8S1S7K3-F1
#
_cell.length_a   1.000
_cell.length_b   1.000
_cell.length_c   1.000
_cell.angle_alpha   90.00
_cell.angle_beta   90.00
_cell.angle_gamma   90.00
#
_symmetry.space_group_name_H-M   'P 1'
#
loop_
_entity.id
_entity.type
_entity.pdbx_description
1 polymer ?
#
loop_
_entity_poly.entity_id
_entity_poly.type
_entity_poly.pdbx_seq_one_letter_code
_entity_poly.pdbx_strand_id
1 'polypeptide(L)'
;MEKEICKILQWHLNIPTINLWIEFYTNQWDNYISDVHKKFRQNNNCSFKMILKLQGYIDCCYLDFETLSYQTRKVVASFMYLVLALEYEQFTKEYIYYEIPKTTKFILADSQKSFNKLFTEFAQISFGFNLVDLIEIIKYASKFIMLDFKYSDTFQDKISIQRHEDLLIYQKYNQTGLSFIRYRLQK
;
A
#
# COMPACT_ATOMS: atom_id res chain seq x y z
N MET A 1 -4.03 5.01 -33.70
CA MET A 1 -3.64 4.70 -32.31
C MET A 1 -4.77 4.96 -31.31
N GLU A 2 -5.16 6.20 -30.99
CA GLU A 2 -6.20 6.49 -29.97
C GLU A 2 -7.54 5.77 -30.24
N LYS A 3 -8.14 5.96 -31.42
CA LYS A 3 -9.40 5.31 -31.81
C LYS A 3 -9.32 3.78 -31.85
N GLU A 4 -8.12 3.23 -32.07
CA GLU A 4 -7.91 1.77 -32.10
C GLU A 4 -7.85 1.21 -30.68
N ILE A 5 -7.18 1.91 -29.76
CA ILE A 5 -7.15 1.56 -28.33
C ILE A 5 -8.57 1.57 -27.75
N CYS A 6 -9.37 2.61 -28.02
CA CYS A 6 -10.76 2.68 -27.52
C CYS A 6 -11.62 1.53 -28.06
N LYS A 7 -11.41 1.11 -29.32
CA LYS A 7 -12.10 -0.05 -29.90
C LYS A 7 -11.68 -1.37 -29.23
N ILE A 8 -10.38 -1.56 -28.97
CA ILE A 8 -9.86 -2.75 -28.28
C ILE A 8 -10.41 -2.85 -26.86
N LEU A 9 -10.44 -1.73 -26.13
CA LEU A 9 -10.99 -1.65 -24.77
C LEU A 9 -12.52 -1.68 -24.74
N GLN A 10 -13.18 -1.74 -25.90
CA GLN A 10 -14.64 -1.70 -26.03
C GLN A 10 -15.26 -0.50 -25.32
N TRP A 11 -14.57 0.65 -25.32
CA TRP A 11 -14.97 1.86 -24.62
C TRP A 11 -15.13 1.74 -23.10
N HIS A 12 -14.62 0.68 -22.47
CA HIS A 12 -14.52 0.56 -21.01
C HIS A 12 -13.34 1.39 -20.48
N LEU A 13 -13.49 2.72 -20.52
CA LEU A 13 -12.44 3.67 -20.12
C LEU A 13 -12.53 4.06 -18.64
N ASN A 14 -13.69 3.88 -18.01
CA ASN A 14 -13.95 4.29 -16.63
C ASN A 14 -13.80 3.13 -15.64
N ILE A 15 -12.56 2.63 -15.50
CA ILE A 15 -12.25 1.57 -14.55
C ILE A 15 -11.85 2.21 -13.21
N PRO A 16 -12.28 1.65 -12.05
CA PRO A 16 -11.83 2.13 -10.74
C PRO A 16 -10.31 2.14 -10.66
N THR A 17 -9.73 3.34 -10.47
CA THR A 17 -8.27 3.49 -10.37
C THR A 17 -7.79 2.98 -9.02
N ILE A 18 -6.50 2.64 -8.92
CA ILE A 18 -5.95 2.23 -7.63
C ILE A 18 -5.97 3.36 -6.60
N ASN A 19 -5.80 4.60 -7.05
CA ASN A 19 -5.85 5.78 -6.18
C ASN A 19 -7.20 5.91 -5.49
N LEU A 20 -8.29 5.59 -6.18
CA LEU A 20 -9.62 5.54 -5.56
C LEU A 20 -9.65 4.56 -4.38
N TRP A 21 -9.06 3.37 -4.55
CA TRP A 21 -9.01 2.36 -3.50
C TRP A 21 -8.08 2.76 -2.35
N ILE A 22 -6.92 3.36 -2.63
CA ILE A 22 -6.02 3.89 -1.58
C ILE A 22 -6.75 4.94 -0.75
N GLU A 23 -7.43 5.89 -1.40
CA GLU A 23 -8.22 6.92 -0.73
C GLU A 23 -9.34 6.32 0.10
N PHE A 24 -10.11 5.39 -0.47
CA PHE A 24 -11.19 4.73 0.25
C PHE A 24 -10.68 3.98 1.49
N TYR A 25 -9.59 3.23 1.35
CA TYR A 25 -9.06 2.40 2.43
C TYR A 25 -8.47 3.23 3.57
N THR A 26 -7.68 4.25 3.24
CA THR A 26 -7.10 5.17 4.23
C THR A 26 -8.20 5.92 4.99
N ASN A 27 -9.25 6.37 4.30
CA ASN A 27 -10.42 6.97 4.95
C ASN A 27 -11.12 6.00 5.91
N GLN A 28 -11.39 4.76 5.48
CA GLN A 28 -12.05 3.78 6.33
C GLN A 28 -11.24 3.47 7.59
N TRP A 29 -9.92 3.38 7.46
CA TRP A 29 -9.05 3.16 8.60
C TRP A 29 -9.05 4.33 9.58
N ASP A 30 -8.99 5.56 9.08
CA ASP A 30 -9.00 6.75 9.93
C ASP A 30 -10.31 6.91 10.71
N ASN A 31 -11.42 6.41 10.15
CA ASN A 31 -12.71 6.32 10.83
C ASN A 31 -12.76 5.16 11.84
N TYR A 32 -12.08 4.05 11.54
CA TYR A 32 -12.05 2.86 12.39
C TYR A 32 -11.19 3.06 13.65
N ILE A 33 -10.03 3.71 13.52
CA ILE A 33 -9.07 3.84 14.60
C ILE A 33 -9.31 5.09 15.45
N SER A 34 -9.23 4.93 16.77
CA SER A 34 -9.28 6.06 17.71
C SER A 34 -7.92 6.73 17.91
N ASP A 35 -6.82 5.98 17.74
CA ASP A 35 -5.45 6.47 17.88
C ASP A 35 -5.12 7.46 16.76
N VAL A 36 -4.89 8.70 17.16
CA VAL A 36 -4.66 9.85 16.29
C VAL A 36 -3.33 9.72 15.53
N HIS A 37 -2.28 9.19 16.17
CA HIS A 37 -0.94 9.09 15.57
C HIS A 37 -0.83 8.04 14.46
N LYS A 38 -1.84 7.16 14.33
CA LYS A 38 -1.86 6.05 13.38
C LYS A 38 -2.89 6.24 12.26
N LYS A 39 -3.41 7.46 12.13
CA LYS A 39 -4.26 7.88 11.02
C LYS A 39 -3.40 8.29 9.83
N PHE A 40 -3.89 8.01 8.63
CA PHE A 40 -3.24 8.36 7.38
C PHE A 40 -3.45 9.82 6.99
N ARG A 41 -4.61 10.41 7.30
CA ARG A 41 -5.04 11.73 6.81
C ARG A 41 -4.96 12.83 7.86
N GLN A 42 -4.22 12.63 8.94
CA GLN A 42 -4.00 13.71 9.89
C GLN A 42 -2.98 14.71 9.33
N ASN A 43 -3.15 15.99 9.66
CA ASN A 43 -2.20 17.08 9.36
C ASN A 43 -0.92 16.96 10.19
N ASN A 44 -0.22 15.84 10.09
CA ASN A 44 1.06 15.60 10.74
C ASN A 44 2.06 15.00 9.72
N ASN A 45 3.35 15.15 9.97
CA ASN A 45 4.39 14.67 9.06
C ASN A 45 4.46 13.13 8.97
N CYS A 46 4.03 12.42 10.01
CA CYS A 46 4.07 10.96 10.06
C CYS A 46 3.02 10.33 9.12
N SER A 47 1.78 10.79 9.23
CA SER A 47 0.63 10.48 8.38
C SER A 47 0.94 10.73 6.90
N PHE A 48 1.56 11.87 6.59
CA PHE A 48 2.00 12.19 5.23
C PHE A 48 3.03 11.18 4.71
N LYS A 49 4.09 10.89 5.48
CA LYS A 49 5.10 9.88 5.11
C LYS A 49 4.47 8.50 4.93
N MET A 50 3.46 8.16 5.72
CA MET A 50 2.77 6.87 5.66
C MET A 50 1.96 6.69 4.37
N ILE A 51 1.20 7.71 3.95
CA ILE A 51 0.48 7.68 2.66
C ILE A 51 1.46 7.59 1.51
N LEU A 52 2.53 8.39 1.52
CA LEU A 52 3.52 8.37 0.44
C LEU A 52 4.25 7.02 0.34
N LYS A 53 4.56 6.37 1.49
CA LYS A 53 5.07 4.99 1.53
C LYS A 53 4.11 4.03 0.86
N LEU A 54 2.83 4.08 1.24
CA LEU A 54 1.80 3.21 0.68
C LEU A 54 1.69 3.38 -0.84
N GLN A 55 1.59 4.63 -1.33
CA GLN A 55 1.53 4.94 -2.75
C GLN A 55 2.80 4.49 -3.48
N GLY A 56 3.99 4.78 -2.94
CA GLY A 56 5.26 4.40 -3.56
C GLY A 56 5.41 2.89 -3.74
N TYR A 57 5.01 2.09 -2.73
CA TYR A 57 5.04 0.63 -2.84
C TYR A 57 4.07 0.13 -3.92
N ILE A 58 2.86 0.70 -3.95
CA ILE A 58 1.83 0.34 -4.92
C ILE A 58 2.25 0.71 -6.35
N ASP A 59 2.80 1.90 -6.56
CA ASP A 59 3.30 2.35 -7.86
C ASP A 59 4.41 1.41 -8.38
N CYS A 60 5.32 0.98 -7.50
CA CYS A 60 6.35 0.01 -7.85
C CYS A 60 5.76 -1.36 -8.19
N CYS A 61 4.73 -1.79 -7.45
CA CYS A 61 4.02 -3.05 -7.71
C CYS A 61 3.37 -3.06 -9.09
N TYR A 62 2.79 -1.94 -9.53
CA TYR A 62 2.11 -1.85 -10.84
C TYR A 62 3.02 -1.99 -12.06
N LEU A 63 4.32 -1.78 -11.86
CA LEU A 63 5.31 -2.01 -12.91
C LEU A 63 5.67 -3.50 -13.06
N ASP A 64 5.25 -4.34 -12.12
CA ASP A 64 5.43 -5.78 -12.15
C ASP A 64 4.19 -6.48 -12.73
N PHE A 65 4.39 -7.37 -13.71
CA PHE A 65 3.32 -8.04 -14.43
C PHE A 65 2.53 -9.00 -13.53
N GLU A 66 3.17 -9.55 -12.49
CA GLU A 66 2.56 -10.51 -11.56
C GLU A 66 1.34 -9.88 -10.85
N THR A 67 1.34 -8.55 -10.69
CA THR A 67 0.26 -7.76 -10.08
C THR A 67 -1.08 -7.90 -10.82
N LEU A 68 -1.07 -8.14 -12.13
CA LEU A 68 -2.29 -8.31 -12.94
C LEU A 68 -3.11 -9.54 -12.52
N SER A 69 -2.48 -10.51 -11.85
CA SER A 69 -3.14 -11.73 -11.37
C SER A 69 -3.99 -11.49 -10.12
N TYR A 70 -3.83 -10.34 -9.46
CA TYR A 70 -4.47 -10.04 -8.19
C TYR A 70 -5.54 -8.95 -8.31
N GLN A 71 -6.58 -9.06 -7.49
CA GLN A 71 -7.61 -8.02 -7.41
C GLN A 71 -7.03 -6.74 -6.78
N THR A 72 -7.19 -5.60 -7.45
CA THR A 72 -6.71 -4.29 -7.00
C THR A 72 -7.06 -3.97 -5.55
N ARG A 73 -8.29 -4.28 -5.13
CA ARG A 73 -8.76 -4.08 -3.74
C ARG A 73 -7.91 -4.83 -2.72
N LYS A 74 -7.57 -6.09 -3.01
CA LYS A 74 -6.76 -6.93 -2.14
C LYS A 74 -5.27 -6.52 -2.16
N VAL A 75 -4.77 -6.03 -3.28
CA VAL A 75 -3.42 -5.45 -3.39
C VAL A 75 -3.28 -4.26 -2.44
N VAL A 76 -4.21 -3.31 -2.52
CA VAL A 76 -4.23 -2.13 -1.62
C VAL A 76 -4.33 -2.56 -0.15
N ALA A 77 -5.22 -3.51 0.17
CA ALA A 77 -5.35 -4.06 1.53
C ALA A 77 -4.04 -4.66 2.05
N SER A 78 -3.33 -5.40 1.20
CA SER A 78 -2.11 -6.12 1.57
C SER A 78 -0.95 -5.17 1.81
N PHE A 79 -0.77 -4.15 0.96
CA PHE A 79 0.23 -3.11 1.21
C PHE A 79 -0.11 -2.28 2.44
N MET A 80 -1.38 -1.95 2.65
CA MET A 80 -1.84 -1.25 3.83
C MET A 80 -1.54 -2.05 5.12
N TYR A 81 -1.79 -3.35 5.12
CA TYR A 81 -1.42 -4.25 6.22
C TYR A 81 0.08 -4.17 6.52
N LEU A 82 0.94 -4.27 5.51
CA LEU A 82 2.40 -4.23 5.70
C LEU A 82 2.89 -2.88 6.22
N VAL A 83 2.36 -1.77 5.70
CA VAL A 83 2.70 -0.42 6.16
C VAL A 83 2.25 -0.24 7.60
N LEU A 84 1.03 -0.66 7.95
CA LEU A 84 0.55 -0.59 9.33
C LEU A 84 1.35 -1.49 10.27
N ALA A 85 1.72 -2.70 9.85
CA ALA A 85 2.51 -3.60 10.67
C ALA A 85 3.90 -3.03 11.01
N LEU A 86 4.48 -2.23 10.11
CA LEU A 86 5.70 -1.47 10.38
C LEU A 86 5.46 -0.34 11.37
N GLU A 87 4.41 0.47 11.18
CA GLU A 87 4.12 1.63 12.06
C GLU A 87 3.65 1.21 13.47
N TYR A 88 3.05 0.02 13.62
CA TYR A 88 2.74 -0.56 14.94
C TYR A 88 3.94 -1.26 15.59
N GLU A 89 5.09 -1.30 14.90
CA GLU A 89 6.31 -2.02 15.28
C GLU A 89 6.06 -3.51 15.51
N GLN A 90 5.09 -4.08 14.79
CA GLN A 90 4.75 -5.50 14.88
C GLN A 90 5.81 -6.36 14.19
N PHE A 91 6.34 -5.87 13.06
CA PHE A 91 7.40 -6.53 12.31
C PHE A 91 8.47 -5.51 11.91
N THR A 92 9.72 -5.97 11.79
CA THR A 92 10.79 -5.17 11.19
C THR A 92 10.77 -5.31 9.66
N LYS A 93 11.35 -4.34 8.94
CA LYS A 93 11.45 -4.40 7.48
C LYS A 93 12.16 -5.67 7.01
N GLU A 94 13.22 -6.08 7.70
CA GLU A 94 14.01 -7.26 7.38
C GLU A 94 13.19 -8.54 7.58
N TYR A 95 12.40 -8.62 8.65
CA TYR A 95 11.51 -9.76 8.88
C TYR A 95 10.46 -9.87 7.78
N ILE A 96 9.83 -8.74 7.41
CA ILE A 96 8.85 -8.70 6.33
C ILE A 96 9.48 -9.17 5.00
N TYR A 97 10.68 -8.72 4.68
CA TYR A 97 11.31 -9.05 3.40
C TYR A 97 11.81 -10.51 3.33
N TYR A 98 12.42 -11.04 4.39
CA TYR A 98 13.06 -12.36 4.36
C TYR A 98 12.17 -13.53 4.81
N GLU A 99 11.29 -13.31 5.79
CA GLU A 99 10.54 -14.38 6.47
C GLU A 99 9.09 -14.50 6.01
N ILE A 100 8.40 -13.38 5.76
CA ILE A 100 6.99 -13.40 5.32
C ILE A 100 6.80 -14.11 3.97
N PRO A 101 7.64 -13.93 2.92
CA PRO A 101 7.45 -14.66 1.67
C PRO A 101 7.52 -16.19 1.84
N LYS A 102 8.26 -16.67 2.85
CA LYS A 102 8.56 -18.08 3.06
C LYS A 102 7.56 -18.78 3.99
N THR A 103 6.83 -18.02 4.80
CA THR A 103 6.03 -18.59 5.88
C THR A 103 4.67 -17.91 6.00
N THR A 104 3.66 -18.66 6.45
CA THR A 104 2.35 -18.12 6.86
C THR A 104 2.27 -17.89 8.37
N LYS A 105 3.35 -18.20 9.09
CA LYS A 105 3.41 -18.13 10.56
C LYS A 105 3.29 -16.71 11.09
N PHE A 106 3.53 -15.68 10.27
CA PHE A 106 3.36 -14.28 10.66
C PHE A 106 1.92 -13.95 11.12
N ILE A 107 0.93 -14.72 10.68
CA ILE A 107 -0.47 -14.60 11.11
C ILE A 107 -0.63 -15.00 12.59
N LEU A 108 0.13 -16.02 13.01
CA LEU A 108 0.12 -16.57 14.36
C LEU A 108 1.17 -15.92 15.27
N ALA A 109 2.16 -15.24 14.69
CA ALA A 109 3.23 -14.54 15.41
C ALA A 109 2.77 -13.23 16.05
N ASP A 110 1.48 -13.12 16.42
CA ASP A 110 0.89 -11.98 17.11
C ASP A 110 1.40 -11.97 18.57
N SER A 111 2.69 -11.71 18.74
CA SER A 111 3.39 -11.99 19.98
C SER A 111 3.16 -10.92 21.04
N GLN A 112 2.67 -9.72 20.70
CA GLN A 112 2.62 -8.61 21.66
C GLN A 112 1.45 -7.60 21.57
N LYS A 113 0.69 -7.44 20.47
CA LYS A 113 -0.18 -6.25 20.30
C LYS A 113 -1.58 -6.45 19.68
N SER A 114 -2.07 -7.67 19.46
CA SER A 114 -3.41 -7.93 18.87
C SER A 114 -3.63 -7.27 17.50
N PHE A 115 -2.54 -6.95 16.78
CA PHE A 115 -2.61 -6.19 15.53
C PHE A 115 -3.30 -6.99 14.44
N ASN A 116 -2.99 -8.29 14.32
CA ASN A 116 -3.60 -9.14 13.31
C ASN A 116 -5.10 -9.26 13.54
N LYS A 117 -5.52 -9.33 14.81
CA LYS A 117 -6.94 -9.33 15.19
C LYS A 117 -7.60 -8.00 14.80
N LEU A 118 -6.99 -6.87 15.17
CA LEU A 118 -7.50 -5.52 14.87
C LEU A 118 -7.64 -5.30 13.36
N PHE A 119 -6.63 -5.68 12.57
CA PHE A 119 -6.69 -5.53 11.12
C PHE A 119 -7.68 -6.51 10.48
N THR A 120 -7.83 -7.72 11.02
CA THR A 120 -8.84 -8.67 10.55
C THR A 120 -10.26 -8.15 10.79
N GLU A 121 -10.53 -7.59 11.98
CA GLU A 121 -11.82 -6.97 12.30
C GLU A 121 -12.10 -5.77 11.37
N PHE A 122 -11.12 -4.90 11.17
CA PHE A 122 -11.21 -3.79 10.22
C PHE A 122 -11.51 -4.28 8.80
N ALA A 123 -10.74 -5.24 8.30
CA ALA A 123 -10.89 -5.79 6.95
C ALA A 123 -12.28 -6.40 6.73
N GLN A 124 -12.77 -7.11 7.73
CA GLN A 124 -14.07 -7.76 7.70
C GLN A 124 -15.22 -6.74 7.74
N ILE A 125 -15.15 -5.73 8.62
CA ILE A 125 -16.20 -4.70 8.77
C ILE A 125 -16.24 -3.78 7.55
N SER A 126 -15.08 -3.31 7.08
CA SER A 126 -15.01 -2.30 6.02
C SER A 126 -15.14 -2.88 4.61
N PHE A 127 -14.73 -4.13 4.39
CA PHE A 127 -14.63 -4.67 3.04
C PHE A 127 -15.11 -6.12 2.87
N GLY A 128 -15.39 -6.83 3.96
CA GLY A 128 -15.91 -8.19 3.92
C GLY A 128 -14.90 -9.27 3.50
N PHE A 129 -13.59 -9.00 3.57
CA PHE A 129 -12.56 -10.03 3.36
C PHE A 129 -11.82 -10.36 4.66
N ASN A 130 -11.35 -11.60 4.77
CA ASN A 130 -10.54 -12.05 5.90
C ASN A 130 -9.05 -11.88 5.59
N LEU A 131 -8.23 -11.79 6.63
CA LEU A 131 -6.77 -11.76 6.48
C LEU A 131 -6.24 -12.99 5.74
N VAL A 132 -6.91 -14.14 5.88
CA VAL A 132 -6.60 -15.39 5.18
C VAL A 132 -6.65 -15.22 3.65
N ASP A 133 -7.57 -14.41 3.15
CA ASP A 133 -7.75 -14.16 1.71
C ASP A 133 -6.65 -13.25 1.12
N LEU A 134 -5.85 -12.61 1.99
CA LEU A 134 -4.78 -11.69 1.62
C LEU A 134 -3.40 -12.32 1.70
N ILE A 135 -3.24 -13.52 2.29
CA ILE A 135 -1.94 -14.13 2.60
C ILE A 135 -1.01 -14.15 1.40
N GLU A 136 -1.47 -14.68 0.27
CA GLU A 136 -0.64 -14.82 -0.94
C GLU A 136 -0.22 -13.46 -1.51
N ILE A 137 -1.09 -12.46 -1.40
CA ILE A 137 -0.82 -11.10 -1.87
C ILE A 137 0.11 -10.39 -0.89
N ILE A 138 0.01 -10.64 0.42
CA ILE A 138 0.92 -10.13 1.43
C ILE A 138 2.34 -10.69 1.21
N LYS A 139 2.47 -11.99 0.94
CA LYS A 139 3.76 -12.62 0.59
C LYS A 139 4.37 -12.04 -0.68
N TYR A 140 3.53 -11.71 -1.66
CA TYR A 140 3.97 -11.06 -2.88
C TYR A 140 4.41 -9.61 -2.60
N ALA A 141 3.57 -8.83 -1.92
CA ALA A 141 3.81 -7.43 -1.59
C ALA A 141 5.02 -7.23 -0.67
N SER A 142 5.33 -8.19 0.20
CA SER A 142 6.45 -8.10 1.14
C SER A 142 7.82 -8.03 0.44
N LYS A 143 7.92 -8.52 -0.80
CA LYS A 143 9.13 -8.39 -1.64
C LYS A 143 9.48 -6.93 -1.97
N PHE A 144 8.51 -6.02 -1.90
CA PHE A 144 8.71 -4.61 -2.22
C PHE A 144 9.07 -3.75 -1.00
N ILE A 145 8.95 -4.28 0.23
CA ILE A 145 9.06 -3.47 1.45
C ILE A 145 10.45 -2.88 1.68
N MET A 146 11.49 -3.55 1.16
CA MET A 146 12.89 -3.14 1.29
C MET A 146 13.22 -1.92 0.41
N LEU A 147 12.29 -1.51 -0.47
CA LEU A 147 12.44 -0.28 -1.23
C LEU A 147 12.38 0.92 -0.30
N ASP A 148 13.50 1.62 -0.21
CA ASP A 148 13.55 2.93 0.44
C ASP A 148 13.27 4.01 -0.57
N PHE A 149 12.19 4.76 -0.31
CA PHE A 149 11.81 5.92 -1.08
C PHE A 149 12.39 7.18 -0.42
N LYS A 150 13.09 7.99 -1.23
CA LYS A 150 13.54 9.31 -0.78
C LYS A 150 12.44 10.32 -1.08
N TYR A 151 11.76 10.77 -0.04
CA TYR A 151 10.83 11.89 -0.14
C TYR A 151 11.60 13.18 0.12
N SER A 152 11.67 14.08 -0.86
CA SER A 152 12.30 15.39 -0.60
C SER A 152 11.49 16.14 0.45
N ASP A 153 12.14 16.51 1.57
CA ASP A 153 11.55 17.27 2.68
C ASP A 153 11.19 18.72 2.29
N THR A 154 11.57 19.16 1.08
CA THR A 154 11.47 20.54 0.57
C THR A 154 10.07 21.14 0.47
N PHE A 155 9.01 20.41 0.83
CA PHE A 155 7.62 20.87 0.71
C PHE A 155 6.85 20.88 2.03
N GLN A 156 7.51 20.60 3.15
CA GLN A 156 6.88 20.57 4.49
C GLN A 156 6.37 21.95 4.97
N ASP A 157 6.81 23.06 4.37
CA ASP A 157 6.62 24.39 4.97
C ASP A 157 5.48 25.26 4.42
N LYS A 158 4.69 24.86 3.42
CA LYS A 158 3.74 25.81 2.79
C LYS A 158 2.33 25.34 2.44
N ILE A 159 1.98 24.07 2.62
CA ILE A 159 0.68 23.58 2.16
C ILE A 159 -0.06 22.95 3.33
N SER A 160 -1.09 23.63 3.81
CA SER A 160 -2.14 23.01 4.60
C SER A 160 -2.89 22.08 3.66
N ILE A 161 -2.44 20.83 3.57
CA ILE A 161 -3.06 19.82 2.73
C ILE A 161 -4.46 19.56 3.30
N GLN A 162 -5.46 20.19 2.71
CA GLN A 162 -6.85 20.03 3.11
C GLN A 162 -7.48 18.82 2.42
N ARG A 163 -6.91 18.33 1.31
CA ARG A 163 -7.43 17.21 0.51
C ARG A 163 -6.36 16.22 0.10
N HIS A 164 -6.70 14.92 0.08
CA HIS A 164 -5.81 13.86 -0.40
C HIS A 164 -5.48 14.01 -1.90
N GLU A 165 -6.33 14.69 -2.68
CA GLU A 165 -6.07 15.01 -4.09
C GLU A 165 -4.80 15.85 -4.27
N ASP A 166 -4.45 16.70 -3.29
CA ASP A 166 -3.22 17.49 -3.30
C ASP A 166 -1.98 16.59 -3.20
N LEU A 167 -2.12 15.37 -2.63
CA LEU A 167 -1.04 14.39 -2.52
C LEU A 167 -0.70 13.73 -3.85
N LEU A 168 -1.68 13.58 -4.75
CA LEU A 168 -1.52 12.95 -6.07
C LEU A 168 -0.61 13.76 -7.00
N ILE A 169 -0.40 15.05 -6.71
CA ILE A 169 0.51 15.93 -7.44
C ILE A 169 1.98 15.55 -7.17
N TYR A 170 2.29 14.82 -6.09
CA TYR A 170 3.65 14.53 -5.66
C TYR A 170 4.22 13.19 -6.14
N GLN A 171 3.77 12.67 -7.29
CA GLN A 171 4.49 11.60 -7.98
C GLN A 171 5.94 12.04 -8.25
N LYS A 172 6.84 11.65 -7.35
CA LYS A 172 8.27 11.87 -7.49
C LYS A 172 8.86 10.63 -8.16
N TYR A 173 9.57 10.86 -9.26
CA TYR A 173 10.32 9.84 -9.97
C TYR A 173 11.13 8.97 -9.00
N ASN A 174 10.79 7.67 -8.94
CA ASN A 174 11.45 6.75 -8.05
C ASN A 174 12.46 5.86 -8.80
N GLN A 175 13.72 6.28 -8.80
CA GLN A 175 14.79 5.55 -9.46
C GLN A 175 15.06 4.17 -8.84
N THR A 176 14.84 4.00 -7.53
CA THR A 176 15.09 2.73 -6.82
C THR A 176 14.04 1.66 -7.15
N GLY A 177 12.80 2.06 -7.37
CA GLY A 177 11.75 1.16 -7.86
C GLY A 177 12.10 0.60 -9.24
N LEU A 178 12.49 1.47 -10.17
CA LEU A 178 12.88 1.08 -11.52
C LEU A 178 14.10 0.15 -11.55
N SER A 179 15.11 0.39 -10.71
CA SER A 179 16.27 -0.51 -10.63
C SER A 179 15.90 -1.87 -10.04
N PHE A 180 15.01 -1.91 -9.04
CA PHE A 180 14.51 -3.16 -8.46
C PHE A 180 13.75 -4.01 -9.49
N ILE A 181 12.86 -3.39 -10.26
CA ILE A 181 12.10 -4.09 -11.31
C ILE A 181 13.02 -4.61 -12.41
N ARG A 182 14.02 -3.81 -12.82
CA ARG A 182 15.04 -4.26 -13.78
C ARG A 182 15.81 -5.48 -13.27
N TYR A 183 16.16 -5.51 -11.99
CA TYR A 183 16.80 -6.68 -11.38
C TYR A 183 15.87 -7.90 -11.34
N ARG A 184 14.58 -7.71 -11.06
CA ARG A 184 13.55 -8.78 -11.11
C ARG A 184 13.38 -9.34 -12.53
N LEU A 185 13.35 -8.50 -13.56
CA LEU A 185 13.15 -8.90 -14.96
C LEU A 185 14.38 -9.60 -15.59
N GLN A 186 15.56 -9.49 -14.99
CA GLN A 186 16.79 -10.14 -15.46
C GLN A 186 16.96 -11.58 -14.95
N LYS A 187 16.12 -12.02 -14.01
CA LYS A 187 16.06 -13.40 -13.50
C LYS A 187 14.92 -14.17 -14.17
#